data_AF-A0A2K3PBL0-F1
#
_entry.id   AF-A0A2K3PBL0-F1
#
_cell.length_a   1.000
_cell.length_b   1.000
_cell.length_c   1.000
_cell.angle_alpha   90.00
_cell.angle_beta   90.00
_cell.angle_gamma   90.00
#
_symmetry.space_group_name_H-M   'P 1'
#
loop_
_entity.id
_entity.type
_entity.pdbx_description
1 polymer ?
#
loop_
_entity_poly.entity_id
_entity_poly.type
_entity_poly.pdbx_seq_one_letter_code
_entity_poly.pdbx_strand_id
1 'polypeptide(L)'
;MGGGNFVVPVQTVPDFLENKLSGTSVPLSSYRLGVKASNLNEFFPTHIIEALKHSLVTFDKELPGFICNEALLHGVEYYSPAPGLVCSHKLDLYEAIDYRGFASQLLFVSLSNVLFQTRTSSPIQIPRDADSYESTSVKGLYPVGEGAGYAGGIISAAVDGMHAGFAVAKKFNLFHEDIKSVLGKAHNAGLVKY
;
A
#
# COMPACT_ATOMS: atom_id res chain seq x y z
N MET A 1 13.28 0.69 16.75
CA MET A 1 14.16 -0.35 16.15
C MET A 1 15.05 0.22 15.03
N GLY A 2 14.59 1.16 14.19
CA GLY A 2 15.46 1.90 13.25
C GLY A 2 16.57 2.76 13.90
N GLY A 3 16.41 3.11 15.18
CA GLY A 3 17.42 3.87 15.95
C GLY A 3 17.29 5.39 15.81
N GLY A 4 16.21 5.87 15.21
CA GLY A 4 16.01 7.29 14.88
C GLY A 4 16.61 7.65 13.51
N ASN A 5 16.53 8.92 13.13
CA ASN A 5 17.05 9.47 11.87
C ASN A 5 16.44 8.88 10.59
N PHE A 6 15.22 8.34 10.66
CA PHE A 6 14.52 7.73 9.52
C PHE A 6 15.30 6.55 8.88
N VAL A 7 16.13 5.87 9.67
CA VAL A 7 16.86 4.68 9.21
C VAL A 7 15.91 3.48 9.21
N VAL A 8 15.82 2.78 8.08
CA VAL A 8 14.89 1.66 7.92
C VAL A 8 15.49 0.37 8.49
N PRO A 9 14.75 -0.36 9.36
CA PRO A 9 15.16 -1.69 9.78
C PRO A 9 15.12 -2.66 8.60
N VAL A 10 16.17 -3.45 8.43
CA VAL A 10 16.29 -4.41 7.32
C VAL A 10 16.78 -5.77 7.80
N GLN A 11 16.48 -6.82 7.04
CA GLN A 11 16.97 -8.18 7.24
C GLN A 11 17.09 -8.87 5.88
N THR A 12 18.08 -9.73 5.69
CA THR A 12 18.14 -10.52 4.44
C THR A 12 17.00 -11.53 4.42
N VAL A 13 16.52 -11.89 3.23
CA VAL A 13 15.42 -12.87 3.10
C VAL A 13 15.77 -14.22 3.73
N PRO A 14 16.97 -14.81 3.52
CA PRO A 14 17.35 -16.07 4.17
C PRO A 14 17.33 -15.98 5.70
N ASP A 15 17.90 -14.90 6.26
CA ASP A 15 17.91 -14.65 7.71
C ASP A 15 16.49 -14.52 8.28
N PHE A 16 15.61 -13.82 7.56
CA PHE A 16 14.20 -13.67 7.95
C PHE A 16 13.48 -15.03 7.99
N LEU A 17 13.66 -15.86 6.97
CA LEU A 17 13.08 -17.21 6.88
C LEU A 17 13.57 -18.11 8.02
N GLU A 18 14.87 -18.09 8.29
CA GLU A 18 15.51 -18.89 9.34
C GLU A 18 15.35 -18.32 10.75
N ASN A 19 14.75 -17.14 10.89
CA ASN A 19 14.66 -16.39 12.15
C ASN A 19 16.04 -16.19 12.80
N LYS A 20 17.02 -15.79 11.98
CA LYS A 20 18.39 -15.49 12.39
C LYS A 20 18.72 -14.04 12.08
N LEU A 21 19.72 -13.49 12.76
CA LEU A 21 20.27 -12.18 12.44
C LEU A 21 21.76 -12.35 12.17
N SER A 22 22.12 -12.49 10.90
CA SER A 22 23.49 -12.79 10.50
C SER A 22 24.29 -11.49 10.34
N GLY A 23 24.97 -11.07 11.41
CA GLY A 23 25.99 -10.03 11.38
C GLY A 23 25.49 -8.58 11.21
N THR A 24 26.42 -7.62 11.38
CA THR A 24 26.15 -6.17 11.33
C THR A 24 26.20 -5.57 9.91
N SER A 25 26.70 -6.31 8.93
CA SER A 25 26.85 -5.83 7.54
C SER A 25 25.70 -6.34 6.69
N VAL A 26 24.88 -5.41 6.19
CA VAL A 26 23.75 -5.70 5.29
C VAL A 26 24.08 -5.34 3.85
N PRO A 27 23.47 -6.00 2.85
CA PRO A 27 23.58 -5.62 1.45
C PRO A 27 23.25 -4.14 1.20
N LEU A 28 23.79 -3.60 0.11
CA LEU A 28 23.55 -2.20 -0.28
C LEU A 28 22.06 -1.98 -0.57
N SER A 29 21.48 -0.96 0.06
CA SER A 29 20.10 -0.56 -0.19
C SER A 29 20.02 0.71 -1.02
N SER A 30 18.99 0.82 -1.86
CA SER A 30 18.63 2.05 -2.57
C SER A 30 18.05 3.13 -1.64
N TYR A 31 17.69 2.78 -0.40
CA TYR A 31 17.12 3.71 0.56
C TYR A 31 18.18 4.68 1.11
N ARG A 32 18.04 5.96 0.75
CA ARG A 32 19.09 6.98 0.94
C ARG A 32 19.30 7.43 2.38
N LEU A 33 18.31 7.28 3.26
CA LEU A 33 18.41 7.69 4.67
C LEU A 33 19.14 6.64 5.52
N GLY A 34 19.53 5.52 4.92
CA GLY A 34 20.30 4.47 5.56
C GLY A 34 19.44 3.32 6.06
N VAL A 35 20.09 2.18 6.26
CA VAL A 35 19.45 0.95 6.72
C VAL A 35 20.16 0.37 7.93
N LYS A 36 19.44 -0.36 8.77
CA LYS A 36 19.98 -1.00 9.98
C LYS A 36 19.49 -2.43 10.10
N ALA A 37 20.40 -3.37 10.32
CA ALA A 37 20.03 -4.76 10.59
C ALA A 37 19.10 -4.87 11.82
N SER A 38 17.97 -5.56 11.67
CA SER A 38 16.99 -5.80 12.74
C SER A 38 16.24 -7.10 12.49
N ASN A 39 15.78 -7.77 13.55
CA ASN A 39 14.95 -8.97 13.40
C ASN A 39 13.51 -8.57 13.05
N LEU A 40 13.08 -8.84 11.81
CA LEU A 40 11.74 -8.50 11.34
C LEU A 40 10.67 -9.50 11.79
N ASN A 41 11.05 -10.68 12.30
CA ASN A 41 10.12 -11.66 12.86
C ASN A 41 9.36 -11.14 14.10
N GLU A 42 9.84 -10.06 14.72
CA GLU A 42 9.25 -9.45 15.92
C GLU A 42 8.24 -8.33 15.58
N PHE A 43 8.07 -7.99 14.30
CA PHE A 43 7.31 -6.79 13.88
C PHE A 43 5.80 -7.04 13.85
N PHE A 44 5.39 -8.25 13.47
CA PHE A 44 4.00 -8.63 13.31
C PHE A 44 3.70 -9.89 14.15
N PRO A 45 2.43 -10.20 14.41
CA PRO A 45 2.05 -11.43 15.07
C PRO A 45 2.49 -12.63 14.24
N THR A 46 2.74 -13.75 14.91
CA THR A 46 3.31 -14.96 14.29
C THR A 46 2.57 -15.41 13.04
N HIS A 47 1.23 -15.34 13.01
CA HIS A 47 0.46 -15.75 11.84
C HIS A 47 0.75 -14.92 10.58
N ILE A 48 1.00 -13.61 10.71
CA ILE A 48 1.40 -12.74 9.59
C ILE A 48 2.81 -13.09 9.14
N ILE A 49 3.74 -13.29 10.09
CA ILE A 49 5.13 -13.66 9.79
C ILE A 49 5.18 -14.98 9.03
N GLU A 50 4.45 -16.00 9.48
CA GLU A 50 4.40 -17.30 8.81
C GLU A 50 3.76 -17.22 7.42
N ALA A 51 2.72 -16.41 7.25
CA ALA A 51 2.14 -16.13 5.93
C ALA A 51 3.16 -15.47 4.99
N LEU A 52 3.89 -14.46 5.46
CA LEU A 52 4.95 -13.79 4.69
C LEU A 52 6.06 -14.77 4.28
N LYS A 53 6.55 -15.59 5.22
CA LYS A 53 7.56 -16.62 4.93
C LYS A 53 7.07 -17.59 3.85
N HIS A 54 5.85 -18.08 3.99
CA HIS A 54 5.24 -18.98 3.01
C HIS A 54 5.11 -18.33 1.62
N SER A 55 4.71 -17.05 1.57
CA SER A 55 4.61 -16.29 0.32
C SER A 55 5.97 -16.12 -0.35
N LEU A 56 7.03 -15.78 0.40
CA LEU A 56 8.40 -15.65 -0.15
C LEU A 56 8.90 -16.97 -0.76
N VAL A 57 8.69 -18.09 -0.08
CA VAL A 57 9.05 -19.42 -0.58
C VAL A 57 8.23 -19.79 -1.82
N THR A 58 6.97 -19.36 -1.88
CA THR A 58 6.12 -19.58 -3.05
C THR A 58 6.60 -18.73 -4.24
N PHE A 59 6.96 -17.47 -4.00
CA PHE A 59 7.48 -16.59 -5.05
C PHE A 59 8.78 -17.10 -5.64
N ASP A 60 9.68 -17.66 -4.84
CA ASP A 60 10.94 -18.23 -5.35
C ASP A 60 10.72 -19.44 -6.28
N LYS A 61 9.63 -20.19 -6.09
CA LYS A 61 9.26 -21.28 -7.01
C LYS A 61 8.81 -20.76 -8.38
N GLU A 62 8.07 -19.67 -8.40
CA GLU A 62 7.58 -19.03 -9.62
C GLU A 62 8.67 -18.16 -10.29
N LEU A 63 9.56 -17.57 -9.49
CA LEU A 63 10.63 -16.66 -9.90
C LEU A 63 11.96 -17.10 -9.27
N PRO A 64 12.65 -18.11 -9.84
CA PRO A 64 13.90 -18.61 -9.26
C PRO A 64 14.94 -17.52 -9.04
N GLY A 65 15.50 -17.45 -7.83
CA GLY A 65 16.45 -16.41 -7.43
C GLY A 65 15.80 -15.24 -6.70
N PHE A 66 14.52 -15.35 -6.37
CA PHE A 66 13.82 -14.42 -5.49
C PHE A 66 14.40 -14.44 -4.07
N ILE A 67 14.82 -15.62 -3.60
CA ILE A 67 15.53 -15.81 -2.34
C ILE A 67 17.03 -15.93 -2.63
N CYS A 68 17.80 -14.91 -2.27
CA CYS A 68 19.26 -14.92 -2.33
C CYS A 68 19.87 -14.14 -1.15
N ASN A 69 21.19 -14.23 -0.96
CA ASN A 69 21.89 -13.57 0.15
C ASN A 69 21.88 -12.04 0.03
N GLU A 70 21.69 -11.53 -1.20
CA GLU A 70 21.58 -10.12 -1.51
C GLU A 70 20.14 -9.59 -1.37
N ALA A 71 19.14 -10.48 -1.29
CA ALA A 71 17.75 -10.08 -1.16
C ALA A 71 17.49 -9.47 0.21
N LEU A 72 17.19 -8.18 0.23
CA LEU A 72 16.96 -7.40 1.43
C LEU A 72 15.47 -7.14 1.64
N LEU A 73 14.95 -7.48 2.82
CA LEU A 73 13.62 -7.11 3.28
C LEU A 73 13.72 -5.80 4.07
N HIS A 74 12.89 -4.85 3.69
CA HIS A 74 12.72 -3.58 4.41
C HIS A 74 11.51 -3.66 5.32
N GLY A 75 11.74 -3.46 6.61
CA GLY A 75 10.69 -3.34 7.61
C GLY A 75 10.05 -1.96 7.65
N VAL A 76 8.96 -1.85 8.40
CA VAL A 76 8.27 -0.57 8.65
C VAL A 76 8.92 0.13 9.84
N GLU A 77 9.20 1.43 9.72
CA GLU A 77 9.61 2.23 10.87
C GLU A 77 8.39 2.56 11.73
N TYR A 78 8.22 1.86 12.85
CA TYR A 78 7.30 2.26 13.90
C TYR A 78 8.03 3.14 14.92
N TYR A 79 7.57 4.39 15.07
CA TYR A 79 7.89 5.20 16.23
C TYR A 79 7.09 4.68 17.43
N SER A 80 7.66 3.73 18.17
CA SER A 80 7.10 3.33 19.48
C SER A 80 7.70 4.27 20.53
N PRO A 81 6.90 5.15 21.18
CA PRO A 81 7.41 5.98 22.25
C PRO A 81 7.61 5.11 23.51
N ALA A 82 8.88 4.80 23.81
CA ALA A 82 9.41 4.23 25.05
C ALA A 82 8.90 2.83 25.51
N PRO A 83 9.79 1.97 26.04
CA PRO A 83 9.39 0.72 26.69
C PRO A 83 8.76 1.05 28.05
N GLY A 84 7.42 1.13 28.11
CA GLY A 84 6.72 1.34 29.38
C GLY A 84 5.37 2.06 29.28
N LEU A 85 5.06 2.72 28.16
CA LEU A 85 3.71 3.24 27.91
C LEU A 85 2.95 2.28 27.01
N VAL A 86 2.18 1.37 27.62
CA VAL A 86 1.07 0.70 26.93
C VAL A 86 0.03 1.77 26.64
N CYS A 87 0.12 2.39 25.46
CA CYS A 87 -1.00 3.18 24.94
C CYS A 87 -2.15 2.20 24.72
N SER A 88 -3.26 2.42 25.41
CA SER A 88 -4.43 1.52 25.48
C SER A 88 -5.22 1.43 24.17
N HIS A 89 -4.63 1.81 23.03
CA HIS A 89 -5.20 1.71 21.67
C HIS A 89 -4.24 0.95 20.76
N LYS A 90 -3.95 -0.29 21.12
CA LYS A 90 -3.24 -1.27 20.26
C LYS A 90 -4.17 -1.92 19.22
N LEU A 91 -5.45 -1.54 19.21
CA LEU A 91 -6.52 -2.17 18.43
C LEU A 91 -6.80 -1.51 17.07
N ASP A 92 -6.51 -0.21 16.90
CA ASP A 92 -6.98 0.54 15.72
C ASP A 92 -6.26 0.18 14.41
N LEU A 93 -5.04 -0.37 14.47
CA LEU A 93 -4.29 -0.80 13.28
C LEU A 93 -4.64 -2.22 12.80
N TYR A 94 -5.10 -3.09 13.70
CA TYR A 94 -5.52 -4.45 13.31
C TYR A 94 -6.94 -4.44 12.74
N GLU A 95 -7.84 -3.60 13.27
CA GLU A 95 -9.18 -3.46 12.70
C GLU A 95 -9.18 -2.82 11.30
N ALA A 96 -8.20 -1.97 10.98
CA ALA A 96 -8.05 -1.42 9.63
C ALA A 96 -7.69 -2.49 8.57
N ILE A 97 -7.14 -3.64 8.98
CA ILE A 97 -6.82 -4.76 8.08
C ILE A 97 -8.03 -5.68 7.88
N ASP A 98 -9.01 -5.66 8.79
CA ASP A 98 -10.15 -6.60 8.81
C ASP A 98 -11.47 -6.01 8.26
N TYR A 99 -11.54 -4.71 8.00
CA TYR A 99 -12.73 -4.10 7.38
C TYR A 99 -12.76 -4.33 5.85
N ARG A 100 -13.35 -5.47 5.47
CA ARG A 100 -13.96 -5.74 4.15
C ARG A 100 -13.08 -5.51 2.92
N GLY A 101 -12.26 -6.52 2.58
CA GLY A 101 -12.13 -6.97 1.19
C GLY A 101 -11.34 -6.10 0.20
N PHE A 102 -10.48 -5.18 0.64
CA PHE A 102 -9.57 -4.43 -0.23
C PHE A 102 -8.10 -4.70 0.10
N ALA A 103 -7.63 -5.91 -0.24
CA ALA A 103 -6.21 -6.24 -0.25
C ALA A 103 -5.70 -6.31 -1.70
N SER A 104 -5.64 -5.18 -2.41
CA SER A 104 -4.78 -5.07 -3.59
C SER A 104 -3.34 -4.80 -3.13
N GLN A 105 -2.70 -5.81 -2.53
CA GLN A 105 -1.29 -5.78 -2.17
C GLN A 105 -0.46 -6.03 -3.43
N LEU A 106 0.02 -4.96 -4.07
CA LEU A 106 1.00 -5.10 -5.14
C LEU A 106 2.41 -4.99 -4.55
N LEU A 107 3.08 -6.13 -4.42
CA LEU A 107 4.49 -6.23 -4.03
C LEU A 107 5.34 -5.64 -5.16
N PHE A 108 6.05 -4.53 -4.92
CA PHE A 108 7.02 -4.02 -5.88
C PHE A 108 8.39 -4.60 -5.55
N VAL A 109 8.76 -5.64 -6.29
CA VAL A 109 10.06 -6.30 -6.19
C VAL A 109 11.00 -5.56 -7.14
N SER A 110 11.88 -4.74 -6.59
CA SER A 110 13.05 -4.32 -7.36
C SER A 110 13.99 -5.53 -7.40
N LEU A 111 14.60 -5.83 -8.55
CA LEU A 111 15.51 -6.96 -8.79
C LEU A 111 16.74 -7.06 -7.84
N SER A 112 16.79 -6.26 -6.79
CA SER A 112 17.82 -6.26 -5.75
C SER A 112 17.28 -5.95 -4.34
N ASN A 113 15.99 -5.63 -4.17
CA ASN A 113 15.39 -5.26 -2.88
C ASN A 113 13.89 -5.64 -2.86
N VAL A 114 13.46 -6.43 -1.87
CA VAL A 114 12.06 -6.79 -1.66
C VAL A 114 11.46 -5.78 -0.70
N LEU A 115 10.74 -4.80 -1.25
CA LEU A 115 9.99 -3.82 -0.47
C LEU A 115 8.52 -4.25 -0.40
N PHE A 116 7.99 -4.45 0.80
CA PHE A 116 6.55 -4.51 1.01
C PHE A 116 5.98 -3.10 0.93
N GLN A 117 5.77 -2.62 -0.30
CA GLN A 117 5.07 -1.36 -0.52
C GLN A 117 3.56 -1.61 -0.41
N THR A 118 2.94 -1.16 0.67
CA THR A 118 1.49 -0.99 0.70
C THR A 118 1.16 0.16 -0.26
N ARG A 119 0.55 -0.12 -1.42
CA ARG A 119 -0.20 0.91 -2.15
C ARG A 119 -1.42 1.22 -1.28
N THR A 120 -1.29 2.20 -0.41
CA THR A 120 -2.29 2.50 0.62
C THR A 120 -3.50 3.16 -0.04
N SER A 121 -4.54 2.38 -0.34
CA SER A 121 -5.88 2.98 -0.37
C SER A 121 -6.13 3.67 0.96
N SER A 122 -6.83 4.81 0.97
CA SER A 122 -7.14 5.51 2.22
C SER A 122 -7.75 4.54 3.25
N PRO A 123 -7.29 4.57 4.52
CA PRO A 123 -7.85 3.73 5.59
C PRO A 123 -9.31 4.07 5.90
N ILE A 124 -9.80 5.21 5.39
CA ILE A 124 -11.16 5.69 5.53
C ILE A 124 -11.69 6.09 4.16
N GLN A 125 -12.89 5.62 3.82
CA GLN A 125 -13.63 6.11 2.66
C GLN A 125 -14.56 7.25 3.08
N ILE A 126 -14.39 8.43 2.48
CA ILE A 126 -15.22 9.60 2.80
C ILE A 126 -16.56 9.49 2.04
N PRO A 127 -17.71 9.41 2.71
CA PRO A 127 -18.99 9.16 2.03
C PRO A 127 -19.37 10.29 1.06
N ARG A 128 -19.56 9.94 -0.20
CA ARG A 128 -20.10 10.80 -1.26
C ARG A 128 -21.22 10.12 -2.03
N ASP A 129 -22.04 10.93 -2.67
CA ASP A 129 -23.07 10.48 -3.60
C ASP A 129 -22.43 9.92 -4.89
N ALA A 130 -23.03 8.85 -5.43
CA ALA A 130 -22.44 8.09 -6.53
C ALA A 130 -22.48 8.86 -7.87
N ASP A 131 -23.52 9.67 -8.09
CA ASP A 131 -23.76 10.35 -9.37
C ASP A 131 -23.22 11.79 -9.35
N SER A 132 -23.43 12.51 -8.25
CA SER A 132 -23.01 13.90 -8.10
C SER A 132 -21.59 14.06 -7.56
N TYR A 133 -21.01 13.00 -6.98
CA TYR A 133 -19.69 13.00 -6.34
C TYR A 133 -19.58 13.93 -5.11
N GLU A 134 -20.68 14.53 -4.68
CA GLU A 134 -20.74 15.45 -3.55
C GLU A 134 -20.79 14.68 -2.23
N SER A 135 -20.12 15.18 -1.19
CA SER A 135 -20.18 14.60 0.15
C SER A 135 -21.61 14.58 0.67
N THR A 136 -21.99 13.47 1.29
CA THR A 136 -23.32 13.31 1.92
C THR A 136 -23.53 14.22 3.12
N SER A 137 -22.44 14.66 3.76
CA SER A 137 -22.47 15.43 5.00
C SER A 137 -22.19 16.92 4.80
N VAL A 138 -21.43 17.29 3.75
CA VAL A 138 -21.00 18.67 3.49
C VAL A 138 -21.27 19.05 2.04
N LYS A 139 -22.19 19.99 1.82
CA LYS A 139 -22.46 20.52 0.47
C LYS A 139 -21.27 21.31 -0.06
N GLY A 140 -20.97 21.14 -1.34
CA GLY A 140 -19.85 21.76 -2.04
C GLY A 140 -18.51 21.06 -1.84
N LEU A 141 -18.45 19.98 -1.05
CA LEU A 141 -17.27 19.15 -0.88
C LEU A 141 -17.34 17.93 -1.79
N TYR A 142 -16.26 17.64 -2.53
CA TYR A 142 -16.19 16.52 -3.49
C TYR A 142 -14.98 15.63 -3.19
N PRO A 143 -15.13 14.60 -2.34
CA PRO A 143 -14.05 13.68 -2.02
C PRO A 143 -13.67 12.84 -3.24
N VAL A 144 -12.41 12.90 -3.68
CA VAL A 144 -11.92 12.18 -4.87
C VAL A 144 -10.54 11.59 -4.66
N GLY A 145 -10.22 10.56 -5.45
CA GLY A 145 -8.92 9.93 -5.51
C GLY A 145 -8.59 9.02 -4.33
N GLU A 146 -7.30 8.70 -4.21
CA GLU A 146 -6.79 7.70 -3.25
C GLU A 146 -7.02 8.14 -1.80
N GLY A 147 -6.77 9.41 -1.48
CA GLY A 147 -6.98 9.98 -0.14
C GLY A 147 -8.44 10.02 0.31
N ALA A 148 -9.41 9.96 -0.61
CA ALA A 148 -10.83 9.85 -0.29
C ALA A 148 -11.34 8.41 -0.25
N GLY A 149 -10.49 7.43 -0.62
CA GLY A 149 -10.84 6.02 -0.68
C GLY A 149 -11.58 5.60 -1.96
N TYR A 150 -11.45 6.36 -3.06
CA TYR A 150 -12.11 6.06 -4.35
C TYR A 150 -11.14 5.64 -5.46
N ALA A 151 -9.84 5.58 -5.17
CA ALA A 151 -8.82 5.12 -6.12
C ALA A 151 -7.67 4.38 -5.40
N GLY A 152 -6.86 3.65 -6.18
CA GLY A 152 -5.72 2.86 -5.69
C GLY A 152 -4.43 3.08 -6.49
N GLY A 153 -4.36 4.18 -7.24
CA GLY A 153 -3.19 4.56 -8.02
C GLY A 153 -3.45 5.75 -8.94
N ILE A 154 -2.38 6.20 -9.62
CA ILE A 154 -2.38 7.44 -10.42
C ILE A 154 -3.51 7.46 -11.45
N ILE A 155 -3.66 6.37 -12.22
CA ILE A 155 -4.66 6.31 -13.30
C ILE A 155 -6.09 6.29 -12.74
N SER A 156 -6.35 5.48 -11.71
CA SER A 156 -7.69 5.42 -11.11
C SER A 156 -8.05 6.73 -10.40
N ALA A 157 -7.07 7.41 -9.77
CA ALA A 157 -7.30 8.72 -9.15
C ALA A 157 -7.57 9.81 -10.20
N ALA A 158 -6.86 9.80 -11.33
CA ALA A 158 -7.12 10.70 -12.44
C ALA A 158 -8.52 10.48 -13.04
N VAL A 159 -8.92 9.21 -13.23
CA VAL A 159 -10.25 8.86 -13.75
C VAL A 159 -11.35 9.25 -12.77
N ASP A 160 -11.18 9.03 -11.47
CA ASP A 160 -12.16 9.43 -10.45
C ASP A 160 -12.32 10.96 -10.39
N GLY A 161 -11.19 11.70 -10.38
CA GLY A 161 -11.20 13.16 -10.42
C GLY A 161 -11.84 13.74 -11.69
N MET A 162 -11.64 13.08 -12.84
CA MET A 162 -12.28 13.47 -14.10
C MET A 162 -13.80 13.35 -14.00
N HIS A 163 -14.33 12.20 -13.57
CA HIS A 163 -15.77 12.02 -13.43
C HIS A 163 -16.39 13.01 -12.43
N ALA A 164 -15.73 13.23 -11.29
CA ALA A 164 -16.17 14.22 -10.31
C ALA A 164 -16.19 15.64 -10.90
N GLY A 165 -15.15 16.02 -11.66
CA GLY A 165 -15.06 17.32 -12.31
C GLY A 165 -16.21 17.55 -13.30
N PHE A 166 -16.56 16.54 -14.11
CA PHE A 166 -17.71 16.63 -15.01
C PHE A 166 -19.05 16.68 -14.27
N ALA A 167 -19.20 15.93 -13.17
CA ALA A 167 -20.40 16.00 -12.34
C ALA A 167 -20.60 17.41 -11.72
N VAL A 168 -19.52 18.02 -11.25
CA VAL A 168 -19.51 19.41 -10.75
C VAL A 168 -19.86 20.38 -11.87
N ALA A 169 -19.22 20.27 -13.04
CA ALA A 169 -19.50 21.14 -14.18
C ALA A 169 -20.97 21.09 -14.63
N LYS A 170 -21.56 19.88 -14.64
CA LYS A 170 -22.98 19.67 -14.94
C LYS A 170 -23.89 20.33 -13.91
N LYS A 171 -23.56 20.21 -12.61
CA LYS A 171 -24.33 20.84 -11.52
C LYS A 171 -24.37 22.37 -11.64
N PHE A 172 -23.29 22.99 -12.13
CA PHE A 172 -23.21 24.44 -12.36
C PHE A 172 -23.68 24.87 -13.76
N ASN A 173 -24.30 23.97 -14.54
CA ASN A 173 -24.73 24.24 -15.93
C ASN A 173 -23.59 24.73 -16.84
N LEU A 174 -22.34 24.35 -16.55
CA LEU A 174 -21.18 24.65 -17.39
C LEU A 174 -21.01 23.62 -18.50
N PHE A 175 -21.65 22.46 -18.37
CA PHE A 175 -21.57 21.35 -19.31
C PHE A 175 -22.91 20.61 -19.38
N HIS A 176 -23.42 20.38 -20.60
CA HIS A 176 -24.77 19.83 -20.82
C HIS A 176 -24.76 18.45 -21.49
N GLU A 177 -23.61 18.01 -22.00
CA GLU A 177 -23.49 16.72 -22.66
C GLU A 177 -23.11 15.59 -21.68
N ASP A 178 -23.11 14.36 -22.17
CA ASP A 178 -22.62 13.21 -21.40
C ASP A 178 -21.08 13.12 -21.51
N ILE A 179 -20.40 12.64 -20.46
CA ILE A 179 -18.92 12.49 -20.47
C ILE A 179 -18.43 11.65 -21.67
N LYS A 180 -19.28 10.73 -22.14
CA LYS A 180 -19.06 9.88 -23.31
C LYS A 180 -18.95 10.66 -24.63
N SER A 181 -19.49 11.87 -24.72
CA SER A 181 -19.33 12.71 -25.91
C SER A 181 -17.91 13.27 -26.02
N VAL A 182 -17.26 13.54 -24.88
CA VAL A 182 -15.90 14.10 -24.80
C VAL A 182 -14.83 13.02 -24.89
N LEU A 183 -15.01 11.91 -24.17
CA LEU A 183 -14.02 10.83 -24.10
C LEU A 183 -14.15 9.81 -25.25
N GLY A 184 -15.21 9.94 -26.06
CA GLY A 184 -15.60 8.93 -27.03
C GLY A 184 -16.19 7.68 -26.36
N LYS A 185 -16.78 6.79 -27.15
CA LYS A 185 -17.16 5.46 -26.66
C LYS A 185 -15.88 4.68 -26.41
N ALA A 186 -15.65 4.23 -25.17
CA ALA A 186 -14.65 3.19 -24.91
C ALA A 186 -14.95 2.01 -25.84
N HIS A 187 -14.02 1.66 -26.73
CA HIS A 187 -14.10 0.40 -27.45
C HIS A 187 -14.22 -0.68 -26.38
N ASN A 188 -15.26 -1.52 -26.47
CA ASN A 188 -15.45 -2.65 -25.57
C ASN A 188 -14.11 -3.34 -25.38
N ALA A 189 -13.58 -3.29 -24.16
CA ALA A 189 -12.45 -4.12 -23.78
C ALA A 189 -12.96 -5.55 -23.88
N GLY A 190 -12.79 -6.14 -25.06
CA GLY A 190 -13.01 -7.57 -25.26
C GLY A 190 -12.19 -8.27 -24.18
N LEU A 191 -12.85 -9.17 -23.44
CA LEU A 191 -12.20 -10.11 -22.55
C LEU A 191 -11.03 -10.75 -23.32
N VAL A 192 -9.81 -10.28 -23.07
CA VAL A 192 -8.61 -11.01 -23.44
C VAL A 192 -8.56 -12.18 -22.49
N LYS A 193 -9.10 -13.32 -22.94
CA LYS A 193 -8.86 -14.61 -22.29
C LYS A 193 -7.37 -14.92 -22.46
N TYR A 194 -6.64 -14.94 -21.35
CA TYR A 194 -5.41 -15.71 -21.24
C TYR A 194 -5.76 -17.17 -20.96
#